data_AF-A0A5C6CN29-F1
#
_entry.id   AF-A0A5C6CN29-F1
#
_cell.length_a   1.000
_cell.length_b   1.000
_cell.length_c   1.000
_cell.angle_alpha   90.00
_cell.angle_beta   90.00
_cell.angle_gamma   90.00
#
_symmetry.space_group_name_H-M   'P 1'
#
loop_
_entity.id
_entity.type
_entity.pdbx_description
1 polymer ?
#
loop_
_entity_poly.entity_id
_entity_poly.type
_entity_poly.pdbx_seq_one_letter_code
_entity_poly.pdbx_strand_id
1 'polypeptide(L)' 'MEPTRDILVRKSTLAEQGNETDLQNMTPAERMAMVWPLTIAAWAMKGEDIASQRLQRHVVRIERRRR' A
#
# COMPACT_ATOMS: atom_id res chain seq x y z
N MET A 1 -28.14 8.49 13.33
CA MET A 1 -27.06 8.38 14.34
C MET A 1 -26.32 7.11 13.99
N GLU A 2 -25.25 7.22 13.20
CA GLU A 2 -24.50 6.04 12.74
C GLU A 2 -23.87 5.34 13.96
N PRO A 3 -24.01 4.01 14.10
CA PRO A 3 -23.42 3.31 15.22
C PRO A 3 -21.90 3.44 15.13
N THR A 4 -21.28 3.95 16.20
CA THR A 4 -19.82 4.01 16.35
C THR A 4 -19.30 2.58 16.19
N ARG A 5 -18.61 2.30 15.08
CA ARG A 5 -17.93 1.04 14.89
C ARG A 5 -16.82 0.95 15.93
N ASP A 6 -16.99 0.06 16.89
CA ASP A 6 -15.96 -0.24 17.88
C ASP A 6 -14.89 -1.09 17.19
N ILE A 7 -13.90 -0.41 16.60
CA ILE A 7 -12.80 -1.05 15.89
C ILE A 7 -11.75 -1.39 16.94
N LEU A 8 -11.48 -2.68 17.13
CA LEU A 8 -10.43 -3.13 18.04
C LEU A 8 -9.06 -2.76 17.45
N VAL A 9 -8.49 -1.66 17.93
CA VAL A 9 -7.18 -1.16 17.49
C VAL A 9 -6.09 -1.68 18.41
N ARG A 10 -5.18 -2.51 17.88
CA ARG A 10 -3.92 -2.83 18.55
C ARG A 10 -3.01 -1.61 18.52
N LYS A 11 -2.60 -1.12 19.69
CA LYS A 11 -1.57 -0.08 19.82
C LYS A 11 -0.23 -0.76 20.06
N SER A 12 0.80 -0.31 19.36
CA SER A 12 2.20 -0.69 19.62
C SER A 12 3.07 0.55 19.79
N THR A 13 4.16 0.40 20.52
CA THR A 13 5.18 1.45 20.63
C THR A 13 6.17 1.38 19.47
N LEU A 14 6.92 2.46 19.23
CA LEU A 14 7.96 2.48 18.21
C LEU A 14 9.04 1.40 18.47
N ALA A 15 9.35 1.11 19.73
CA ALA A 15 10.32 0.08 20.11
C ALA A 15 9.84 -1.35 19.80
N GLU A 16 8.53 -1.55 19.69
CA GLU A 16 7.91 -2.83 19.35
C GLU A 16 7.78 -3.05 17.83
N GLN A 17 7.98 -2.00 17.03
CA GLN A 17 7.86 -2.11 15.57
C GLN A 17 8.95 -3.03 15.00
N GLY A 18 8.53 -3.96 14.13
CA GLY A 18 9.39 -5.00 13.55
C GLY A 18 9.41 -6.30 14.35
N ASN A 19 8.90 -6.32 15.58
CA ASN A 19 8.78 -7.50 16.43
C ASN A 19 7.36 -8.09 16.45
N GLU A 20 6.50 -7.69 15.50
CA GLU A 20 5.14 -8.20 15.38
C GLU A 20 5.15 -9.68 15.02
N THR A 21 4.79 -10.53 15.98
CA THR A 21 4.78 -12.00 15.83
C THR A 21 3.89 -12.44 14.65
N ASP A 22 2.81 -11.70 14.40
CA ASP A 22 1.89 -11.90 13.27
C ASP A 22 2.53 -11.59 11.90
N LEU A 23 3.52 -10.70 11.84
CA LEU A 23 4.21 -10.35 10.60
C LEU A 23 5.49 -11.15 10.37
N GLN A 24 6.10 -11.72 11.42
CA GLN A 24 7.40 -12.40 11.32
C GLN A 24 7.42 -13.57 10.33
N ASN A 25 6.30 -14.30 10.21
CA ASN A 25 6.20 -15.45 9.31
C ASN A 25 5.81 -15.08 7.87
N MET A 26 5.53 -13.80 7.59
CA MET A 26 5.11 -13.37 6.26
C MET A 26 6.32 -13.08 5.38
N THR A 27 6.21 -13.51 4.12
CA THR A 27 7.15 -13.13 3.07
C THR A 27 7.07 -11.62 2.79
N PRO A 28 8.14 -11.02 2.25
CA PRO A 28 8.10 -9.61 1.82
C PRO A 28 6.96 -9.32 0.83
N ALA A 29 6.63 -10.27 -0.05
CA ALA A 29 5.56 -10.13 -1.02
C ALA A 29 4.17 -10.03 -0.36
N GLU A 30 3.91 -10.84 0.67
CA GLU A 30 2.66 -10.81 1.43
C GLU A 30 2.51 -9.52 2.23
N ARG A 31 3.59 -9.06 2.87
CA ARG A 31 3.59 -7.76 3.58
C ARG A 31 3.28 -6.61 2.63
N MET A 32 3.90 -6.62 1.44
CA MET A 32 3.61 -5.64 0.40
C MET A 32 2.16 -5.69 -0.07
N ALA A 33 1.60 -6.89 -0.24
CA ALA A 33 0.20 -7.07 -0.65
C ALA A 33 -0.79 -6.48 0.37
N MET A 34 -0.48 -6.52 1.67
CA MET A 34 -1.32 -5.91 2.72
C MET A 34 -1.32 -4.38 2.68
N VAL A 35 -0.16 -3.77 2.45
CA VAL A 35 0.00 -2.30 2.48
C VAL A 35 -0.39 -1.67 1.13
N TRP A 36 -0.38 -2.46 0.05
CA TRP A 36 -0.62 -1.96 -1.30
C TRP A 36 -1.98 -1.25 -1.49
N PRO A 37 -3.12 -1.78 -1.00
CA PRO A 37 -4.41 -1.07 -1.08
C PRO A 37 -4.41 0.28 -0.37
N LEU A 38 -3.76 0.37 0.80
CA LEU A 38 -3.61 1.63 1.55
C LEU A 38 -2.77 2.64 0.78
N THR A 39 -1.71 2.15 0.13
CA THR A 39 -0.87 2.97 -0.76
C THR A 39 -1.71 3.54 -1.89
N ILE A 40 -2.49 2.71 -2.60
CA ILE A 40 -3.38 3.18 -3.67
C ILE A 40 -4.33 4.28 -3.17
N ALA A 41 -4.99 4.07 -2.02
CA ALA A 41 -5.89 5.05 -1.45
C ALA A 41 -5.18 6.37 -1.10
N ALA A 42 -3.97 6.29 -0.55
CA ALA A 42 -3.17 7.46 -0.20
C ALA A 42 -2.83 8.33 -1.41
N TRP A 43 -2.49 7.72 -2.54
CA TRP A 43 -2.16 8.46 -3.76
C TRP A 43 -3.40 8.99 -4.48
N ALA A 44 -4.52 8.26 -4.43
CA ALA A 44 -5.79 8.78 -4.93
C ALA A 44 -6.19 10.08 -4.20
N MET A 45 -5.93 10.19 -2.88
CA MET A 45 -6.13 11.43 -2.13
C MET A 45 -5.22 12.58 -2.59
N LYS A 46 -4.03 12.27 -3.12
CA LYS A 46 -3.11 13.25 -3.71
C LYS A 46 -3.56 13.71 -5.11
N GLY A 47 -4.62 13.12 -5.67
CA GLY A 47 -5.10 13.38 -7.03
C GLY A 47 -4.28 12.66 -8.11
N GLU A 48 -3.45 11.69 -7.74
CA GLU A 48 -2.63 10.93 -8.67
C GLU A 48 -3.26 9.56 -8.97
N ASP A 49 -3.61 9.32 -10.23
CA ASP A 49 -4.15 8.04 -10.68
C ASP A 49 -3.03 7.03 -10.97
N ILE A 50 -2.60 6.33 -9.92
CA ILE A 50 -1.68 5.20 -10.02
C ILE A 50 -2.37 3.86 -10.31
N ALA A 51 -3.70 3.77 -10.20
CA ALA A 51 -4.43 2.55 -10.57
C ALA A 51 -4.45 2.36 -12.11
N SER A 52 -4.43 3.46 -12.85
CA SER A 52 -4.45 3.47 -14.32
C SER A 52 -3.08 3.45 -14.99
N GLN A 53 -1.96 3.36 -14.24
CA GLN A 53 -0.65 3.19 -14.87
C GLN A 53 -0.54 1.78 -15.46
N ARG A 54 -1.06 1.62 -16.68
CA ARG A 54 -0.97 0.40 -17.54
C ARG A 54 0.45 0.07 -17.97
N LEU A 55 1.43 0.82 -17.49
CA LEU A 55 2.85 0.58 -17.71
C LEU A 55 3.40 -0.21 -16.54
N GLN A 56 3.99 -1.35 -16.86
CA GLN A 56 4.73 -2.13 -15.88
C GLN A 56 5.80 -1.24 -15.25
N ARG A 57 5.91 -1.25 -13.93
CA ARG A 57 6.78 -0.32 -13.16
C ARG A 57 8.26 -0.36 -13.55
N HIS A 58 8.70 -1.42 -14.21
CA HIS A 58 10.06 -1.55 -14.73
C HIS A 58 10.28 -0.82 -16.06
N VAL A 59 9.22 -0.31 -16.69
CA VAL A 59 9.30 0.47 -17.93
C VAL A 59 9.43 1.94 -17.57
N VAL A 60 10.67 2.44 -17.60
CA VAL A 60 11.01 3.82 -17.19
C VAL A 60 10.86 4.82 -18.34
N ARG A 61 10.94 4.38 -19.60
CA ARG A 61 10.96 5.27 -20.78
C ARG A 61 10.31 4.59 -21.98
N ILE A 62 9.45 5.32 -22.68
CA ILE A 62 8.86 4.92 -23.95
C ILE A 62 9.27 5.94 -25.00
N GLU A 63 9.96 5.51 -26.04
CA GLU A 63 10.27 6.35 -27.19
C GLU A 63 9.24 6.09 -28.29
N ARG A 64 8.36 7.07 -28.52
CA ARG A 64 7.43 7.02 -29.65
C ARG A 64 8.14 7.56 -30.89
N ARG A 65 8.40 6.69 -31.86
CA ARG A 65 8.85 7.09 -33.19
C ARG A 65 7.66 7.69 -33.95
N ARG A 66 7.72 8.98 -34.27
CA ARG A 66 6.79 9.63 -35.19
C ARG A 66 7.06 9.09 -36.61
N ARG A 67 6.02 8.62 -37.30
CA ARG A 67 6.04 8.39 -38.75
C ARG A 67 5.83 9.70 -39.48
#